data_AF-A0A6J4V0K2-F1
#
_entry.id   AF-A0A6J4V0K2-F1
#
_cell.length_a   1.000
_cell.length_b   1.000
_cell.length_c   1.000
_cell.angle_alpha   90.00
_cell.angle_beta   90.00
_cell.angle_gamma   90.00
#
_symmetry.space_group_name_H-M   'P 1'
#
loop_
_entity.id
_entity.type
_entity.pdbx_description
1 polymer ?
#
loop_
_entity_poly.entity_id
_entity_poly.type
_entity_poly.pdbx_seq_one_letter_code
_entity_poly.pdbx_strand_id
1 'polypeptide(L)'
;MEWETLIVDAGLTLSVAESFRKRHDFDDWTTRSRVSPAIREDLEQMGVRAEPAIVAPFALEWASGGNPRLVAFADTKTLFLASKPG
;
A
#
# COMPACT_ATOMS: atom_id res chain seq x y z
N MET A 1 -4.52 -8.77 -14.62
CA MET A 1 -4.60 -8.72 -13.13
C MET A 1 -5.98 -9.19 -12.67
N GLU A 2 -6.14 -9.68 -11.42
CA GLU A 2 -7.43 -10.12 -10.86
C GLU A 2 -8.57 -9.12 -11.11
N TRP A 3 -8.34 -7.83 -10.83
CA TRP A 3 -9.33 -6.78 -11.06
C TRP A 3 -9.70 -6.56 -12.52
N GLU A 4 -8.74 -6.64 -13.45
CA GLU A 4 -9.02 -6.49 -14.89
C GLU A 4 -9.91 -7.63 -15.38
N THR A 5 -9.63 -8.86 -14.91
CA THR A 5 -10.45 -10.04 -15.18
C THR A 5 -11.86 -9.85 -14.64
N LEU A 6 -12.00 -9.43 -13.37
CA LEU A 6 -13.31 -9.19 -12.77
C LEU A 6 -14.13 -8.12 -13.51
N ILE A 7 -13.49 -7.04 -13.98
CA ILE A 7 -14.15 -5.96 -14.74
C ILE A 7 -14.67 -6.48 -16.08
N VAL A 8 -13.85 -7.24 -16.82
CA VAL A 8 -14.23 -7.80 -18.12
C VAL A 8 -15.31 -8.88 -17.95
N ASP A 9 -15.17 -9.76 -16.97
CA ASP A 9 -16.15 -10.83 -16.67
C ASP A 9 -17.51 -10.26 -16.24
N ALA A 10 -17.52 -9.08 -15.63
CA ALA A 10 -18.74 -8.33 -15.33
C ALA A 10 -19.41 -7.71 -16.58
N GLY A 11 -18.86 -7.92 -17.77
CA GLY A 11 -19.37 -7.40 -19.03
C GLY A 11 -19.07 -5.92 -19.27
N LEU A 12 -18.07 -5.35 -18.58
CA LEU A 12 -17.62 -3.97 -18.80
C LEU A 12 -16.46 -3.94 -19.78
N THR A 13 -16.33 -2.83 -20.51
CA THR A 13 -15.15 -2.54 -21.33
C THR A 13 -14.17 -1.72 -20.51
N LEU A 14 -13.03 -2.33 -20.15
CA LEU A 14 -11.93 -1.64 -19.48
C LEU A 14 -11.16 -0.77 -20.50
N SER A 15 -11.03 0.52 -20.24
CA SER A 15 -10.34 1.48 -21.13
C SER A 15 -9.03 2.01 -20.54
N VAL A 16 -8.91 2.10 -19.22
CA VAL A 16 -7.69 2.55 -18.54
C VAL A 16 -7.39 1.64 -17.36
N ALA A 17 -6.12 1.27 -17.21
CA ALA A 17 -5.57 0.67 -16.01
C ALA A 17 -4.20 1.30 -15.76
N GLU A 18 -4.13 2.25 -14.84
CA GLU A 18 -2.91 3.01 -14.55
C GLU A 18 -2.49 2.79 -13.10
N SER A 19 -1.25 2.35 -12.92
CA SER A 19 -0.69 2.13 -11.58
C SER A 19 0.27 3.24 -11.20
N PHE A 20 0.15 3.72 -9.96
CA PHE A 20 1.04 4.72 -9.39
C PHE A 20 1.45 4.32 -7.97
N ARG A 21 2.62 4.80 -7.55
CA ARG A 21 3.14 4.59 -6.20
C ARG A 21 2.67 5.72 -5.31
N LYS A 22 2.09 5.38 -4.15
CA LYS A 22 1.70 6.36 -3.14
C LYS A 22 2.47 6.11 -1.86
N ARG A 23 3.23 7.12 -1.43
CA ARG A 23 3.86 7.17 -0.12
C ARG A 23 2.83 7.53 0.95
N HIS A 24 2.92 6.89 2.10
CA HIS A 24 2.15 7.17 3.30
C HIS A 24 3.10 7.48 4.43
N ASP A 25 2.92 8.64 5.05
CA ASP A 25 3.58 8.94 6.31
C ASP A 25 3.00 8.04 7.41
N PHE A 26 3.87 7.37 8.17
CA PHE A 26 3.45 6.34 9.11
C PHE A 26 2.72 6.93 10.33
N ASP A 27 3.13 8.11 10.79
CA ASP A 27 2.48 8.79 11.93
C ASP A 27 1.09 9.28 11.54
N ASP A 28 0.97 9.94 10.38
CA ASP A 28 -0.33 10.36 9.84
C ASP A 28 -1.25 9.16 9.58
N TRP A 29 -0.73 8.10 8.96
CA TRP A 29 -1.53 6.92 8.61
C TRP A 29 -2.04 6.19 9.86
N THR A 30 -1.20 5.97 10.86
CA THR A 30 -1.61 5.30 12.12
C THR A 30 -2.60 6.15 12.92
N THR A 31 -2.41 7.47 12.93
CA THR A 31 -3.33 8.42 13.60
C THR A 31 -4.71 8.41 12.94
N ARG A 32 -4.79 8.55 11.60
CA ARG A 32 -6.06 8.52 10.87
C ARG A 32 -6.77 7.18 10.99
N SER A 33 -6.00 6.10 11.06
CA SER A 33 -6.51 4.73 11.22
C SER A 33 -6.86 4.40 12.68
N ARG A 34 -6.62 5.32 13.62
CA ARG A 34 -6.89 5.18 15.06
C ARG A 34 -6.27 3.91 15.66
N VAL A 35 -5.07 3.60 15.21
CA VAL A 35 -4.31 2.43 15.66
C VAL A 35 -3.87 2.66 17.11
N SER A 36 -4.01 1.64 17.97
CA SER A 36 -3.53 1.73 19.36
C SER A 36 -2.00 1.73 19.41
N PRO A 37 -1.37 2.26 20.47
CA PRO A 37 0.09 2.23 20.61
C PRO A 37 0.69 0.81 20.48
N ALA A 38 0.04 -0.20 21.05
CA ALA A 38 0.49 -1.59 20.96
C ALA A 38 0.49 -2.11 19.52
N ILE A 39 -0.60 -1.88 18.77
CA ILE A 39 -0.68 -2.32 17.37
C ILE A 39 0.30 -1.53 16.49
N ARG A 40 0.52 -0.25 16.81
CA ARG A 40 1.52 0.56 16.12
C ARG A 40 2.92 -0.04 16.29
N GLU A 41 3.29 -0.43 17.51
CA GLU A 41 4.56 -1.10 17.79
C GLU A 41 4.67 -2.43 17.03
N ASP A 42 3.60 -3.23 17.00
CA ASP A 42 3.56 -4.49 16.24
C ASP A 42 3.78 -4.25 14.73
N LEU A 43 3.22 -3.18 14.16
CA LEU A 43 3.42 -2.81 12.75
C LEU A 43 4.86 -2.38 12.46
N GLU A 44 5.50 -1.64 13.37
CA GLU A 44 6.92 -1.30 13.25
C GLU A 44 7.79 -2.57 13.31
N GLN A 45 7.50 -3.48 14.26
CA GLN A 45 8.20 -4.77 14.36
C GLN A 45 7.98 -5.68 13.15
N MET A 46 6.79 -5.65 12.56
CA MET A 46 6.50 -6.35 11.30
C MET A 46 7.42 -5.84 10.18
N GLY A 47 7.62 -4.52 10.07
CA GLY A 47 8.55 -3.94 9.11
C GLY A 47 10.00 -4.35 9.36
N VAL A 48 10.44 -4.40 10.63
CA VAL A 48 11.82 -4.82 11.00
C VAL A 48 12.08 -6.28 10.63
N ARG A 49 11.07 -7.14 10.79
CA ARG A 49 11.16 -8.58 10.51
C ARG A 49 10.86 -8.92 9.05
N ALA A 50 10.44 -7.95 8.24
CA ALA A 50 10.05 -8.19 6.86
C ALA A 50 11.25 -8.65 6.03
N GLU A 51 11.07 -9.71 5.26
CA GLU A 51 12.09 -10.18 4.32
C GLU A 51 12.32 -9.15 3.21
N PRO A 52 13.52 -9.09 2.59
CA PRO A 52 13.82 -8.13 1.53
C PRO A 52 12.82 -8.15 0.37
N ALA A 53 12.25 -9.31 0.06
CA ALA A 53 11.21 -9.49 -0.96
C ALA A 53 9.91 -8.74 -0.64
N ILE A 54 9.63 -8.45 0.63
CA ILE A 54 8.50 -7.64 1.10
C ILE A 54 8.91 -6.17 1.25
N VAL A 55 10.14 -5.89 1.66
CA VAL A 55 10.63 -4.50 1.81
C VAL A 55 10.63 -3.76 0.47
N ALA A 56 11.06 -4.41 -0.63
CA ALA A 56 11.16 -3.75 -1.93
C ALA A 56 9.80 -3.28 -2.51
N PRO A 57 8.74 -4.10 -2.53
CA PRO A 57 7.41 -3.65 -2.96
C PRO A 57 6.77 -2.59 -2.07
N PHE A 58 7.12 -2.54 -0.78
CA PHE A 58 6.53 -1.57 0.16
C PHE A 58 7.42 -0.35 0.42
N ALA A 59 8.64 -0.31 -0.13
CA ALA A 59 9.61 0.78 0.02
C ALA A 59 9.60 1.37 1.45
N LEU A 60 9.82 0.51 2.45
CA LEU A 60 9.80 0.92 3.85
C LEU A 60 10.92 1.93 4.11
N GLU A 61 10.56 3.09 4.66
CA GLU A 61 11.47 4.16 5.04
C GLU A 61 11.64 4.18 6.55
N TRP A 62 12.89 4.14 7.01
CA TRP A 62 13.24 4.13 8.43
C TRP A 62 13.93 5.43 8.84
N ALA A 63 13.68 5.89 10.07
CA ALA A 63 14.38 7.03 10.64
C ALA A 63 15.89 6.76 10.71
N SER A 64 16.70 7.80 10.56
CA SER A 64 18.14 7.73 10.80
C SER A 64 18.43 7.64 12.30
N GLY A 65 19.19 6.63 12.72
CA GLY A 65 19.57 6.42 14.12
C GLY A 65 19.67 4.95 14.50
N GLY A 66 20.22 4.66 15.69
CA GLY A 66 20.50 3.29 16.15
C GLY A 66 19.26 2.44 16.46
N ASN A 67 18.07 3.03 16.57
CA ASN A 67 16.81 2.30 16.75
C ASN A 67 15.94 2.40 15.48
N PRO A 68 15.47 1.26 14.93
CA PRO A 68 14.60 1.27 13.76
C PRO A 68 13.23 1.83 14.13
N ARG A 69 12.89 2.99 13.56
CA ARG A 69 11.55 3.59 13.63
C ARG A 69 11.02 3.76 12.21
N LEU A 70 9.88 3.17 11.90
CA LEU A 70 9.25 3.29 10.58
C LEU A 70 8.69 4.71 10.43
N VAL A 71 9.09 5.42 9.39
CA VAL A 71 8.61 6.79 9.11
C VAL A 71 7.64 6.84 7.95
N ALA A 72 7.77 5.92 6.98
CA ALA A 72 6.84 5.81 5.88
C ALA A 72 6.91 4.44 5.20
N PHE A 73 5.91 4.18 4.39
CA PHE A 73 5.88 3.08 3.43
C PHE A 73 5.17 3.59 2.16
N ALA A 74 5.33 2.87 1.05
CA ALA A 74 4.59 3.13 -0.16
C ALA A 74 3.82 1.89 -0.64
N ASP A 75 2.61 2.10 -1.13
CA ASP A 75 1.83 1.08 -1.82
C ASP A 75 1.69 1.40 -3.32
N THR A 76 1.33 0.38 -4.09
CA THR A 76 0.89 0.57 -5.46
C THR A 76 -0.61 0.70 -5.47
N LYS A 77 -1.11 1.74 -6.13
CA LYS A 77 -2.53 1.96 -6.37
C LYS A 77 -2.78 1.88 -7.85
N THR A 78 -3.94 1.35 -8.23
CA THR A 78 -4.34 1.28 -9.63
C THR A 78 -5.66 2.01 -9.82
N LEU A 79 -5.69 2.94 -10.77
CA LEU A 79 -6.89 3.58 -11.27
C LEU A 79 -7.41 2.77 -12.45
N PHE A 80 -8.68 2.37 -12.39
CA PHE A 80 -9.36 1.70 -13.48
C PHE A 80 -10.47 2.60 -14.03
N LEU A 81 -10.53 2.75 -15.35
CA LEU A 81 -11.68 3.33 -16.04
C LEU A 81 -12.34 2.22 -16.86
N ALA A 82 -13.62 1.98 -16.61
CA ALA A 82 -14.40 1.01 -17.35
C ALA A 82 -15.79 1.59 -17.66
N SER A 83 -16.38 1.15 -18.77
CA SER A 83 -17.71 1.55 -19.19
C SER A 83 -18.61 0.34 -19.42
N LYS A 84 -19.90 0.52 -19.19
CA LYS A 84 -20.91 -0.45 -19.61
C LYS A 84 -21.11 -0.32 -21.13
N PRO A 85 -21.16 -1.44 -21.88
CA PRO A 85 -21.55 -1.42 -23.28
C PRO A 85 -22.94 -0.76 -23.44
N GLY A 86 -23.05 0.15 -24.41
CA GLY A 86 -24.31 0.79 -24.79
C GLY A 86 -25.23 -0.12 -25.57
#